data_AF-A0A5N6ZU37-F1
#
_entry.id   AF-A0A5N6ZU37-F1
#
_cell.length_a   1.000
_cell.length_b   1.000
_cell.length_c   1.000
_cell.angle_alpha   90.00
_cell.angle_beta   90.00
_cell.angle_gamma   90.00
#
_symmetry.space_group_name_H-M   'P 1'
#
loop_
_entity.id
_entity.type
_entity.pdbx_description
1 polymer ?
#
loop_
_entity_poly.entity_id
_entity_poly.type
_entity_poly.pdbx_seq_one_letter_code
_entity_poly.pdbx_strand_id
1 'polypeptide(L)'
;MSQGQRQLLCLARILVRNPKVIILDAATSAVDNRIDLWIKDTIRTQFSGTLIVVAHRLRTIASFDKVVVMKDGNVAEVGVPAELLGGKGLFYNLIQNIDDREFLTSLITAGERKSA
;
A
#
# COMPACT_ATOMS: atom_id res chain seq x y z
N MET A 1 1.53 9.90 -25.02
CA MET A 1 1.83 8.87 -23.99
C MET A 1 0.65 8.78 -23.05
N SER A 2 0.14 7.58 -22.80
CA SER A 2 -0.89 7.36 -21.79
C SER A 2 -0.34 7.57 -20.38
N GLN A 3 -1.23 7.75 -19.40
CA GLN A 3 -0.86 7.91 -18.00
C GLN A 3 -0.11 6.66 -17.46
N GLY A 4 -0.56 5.45 -17.83
CA GLY A 4 0.13 4.20 -17.48
C GLY A 4 1.54 4.09 -18.08
N GLN A 5 1.74 4.54 -19.34
CA GLN A 5 3.07 4.57 -19.95
C GLN A 5 4.02 5.54 -19.22
N ARG A 6 3.50 6.70 -18.76
CA ARG A 6 4.29 7.65 -17.96
C ARG A 6 4.68 7.06 -16.61
N GLN A 7 3.78 6.31 -15.97
CA GLN A 7 4.05 5.62 -14.70
C GLN A 7 5.14 4.54 -14.84
N LEU A 8 5.07 3.72 -15.89
CA LEU A 8 6.10 2.72 -16.18
C LEU A 8 7.48 3.37 -16.44
N LEU A 9 7.51 4.49 -17.15
CA LEU A 9 8.76 5.23 -17.36
C LEU A 9 9.32 5.81 -16.06
N CYS A 10 8.47 6.34 -15.17
CA CYS A 10 8.87 6.79 -13.85
C CYS A 10 9.41 5.64 -12.99
N LEU A 11 8.77 4.47 -13.04
CA LEU A 11 9.24 3.28 -12.34
C LEU A 11 10.62 2.84 -12.84
N ALA A 12 10.83 2.78 -14.16
CA ALA A 12 12.12 2.44 -14.74
C ALA A 12 13.23 3.40 -14.24
N ARG A 13 12.92 4.71 -14.16
CA ARG A 13 13.85 5.71 -13.60
C ARG A 13 14.16 5.47 -12.12
N ILE A 14 13.16 5.07 -11.34
CA ILE A 14 13.33 4.74 -9.92
C ILE A 14 14.26 3.55 -9.76
N LEU A 15 14.05 2.48 -10.54
CA LEU A 15 14.87 1.28 -10.48
C LEU A 15 16.34 1.55 -10.86
N VAL A 16 16.57 2.36 -11.90
CA VAL A 16 17.94 2.75 -12.31
C VAL A 16 18.61 3.65 -11.28
N ARG A 17 17.86 4.59 -10.70
CA ARG A 17 18.43 5.59 -9.78
C ARG A 17 18.61 5.06 -8.36
N ASN A 18 17.87 4.02 -7.98
CA ASN A 18 17.84 3.42 -6.65
C ASN A 18 17.83 4.48 -5.50
N PRO A 19 16.80 5.34 -5.43
CA PRO A 19 16.74 6.40 -4.43
C PRO A 19 16.64 5.84 -3.00
N LYS A 20 16.89 6.63 -1.96
CA LYS A 20 16.68 6.16 -0.57
C LYS A 20 15.22 6.16 -0.15
N VAL A 21 14.40 6.99 -0.79
CA VAL A 21 12.97 7.16 -0.49
C VAL A 21 12.18 7.26 -1.80
N ILE A 22 11.09 6.50 -1.88
CA ILE A 22 10.11 6.56 -2.97
C ILE A 22 8.76 6.97 -2.39
N ILE A 23 8.09 7.92 -3.03
CA ILE A 23 6.71 8.30 -2.72
C ILE A 23 5.85 7.98 -3.94
N LEU A 24 4.82 7.16 -3.75
CA LEU A 24 3.85 6.81 -4.78
C LEU A 24 2.49 7.39 -4.38
N ASP A 25 2.06 8.42 -5.09
CA ASP A 25 0.71 8.95 -4.98
C ASP A 25 -0.13 8.44 -6.15
N ALA A 26 -1.19 7.67 -5.85
CA ALA A 26 -2.15 7.15 -6.83
C ALA A 26 -1.52 6.55 -8.11
N ALA A 27 -0.36 5.90 -8.02
CA ALA A 27 0.45 5.49 -9.17
C ALA A 27 -0.14 4.35 -10.01
N THR A 28 -1.37 3.89 -9.71
CA THR A 28 -1.94 2.63 -10.23
C THR A 28 -3.39 2.74 -10.68
N SER A 29 -3.98 3.95 -10.61
CA SER A 29 -5.37 4.19 -11.03
C SER A 29 -5.58 4.04 -12.54
N ALA A 30 -4.52 4.23 -13.34
CA ALA A 30 -4.55 4.18 -14.80
C ALA A 30 -3.92 2.90 -15.38
N VAL A 31 -3.66 1.89 -14.53
CA VAL A 31 -2.98 0.65 -14.92
C VAL A 31 -3.78 -0.56 -14.46
N ASP A 32 -3.82 -1.61 -15.28
CA ASP A 32 -4.49 -2.87 -14.93
C ASP A 32 -3.95 -3.47 -13.63
N ASN A 33 -4.83 -4.12 -12.85
CA ASN A 33 -4.52 -4.72 -11.55
C ASN A 33 -3.29 -5.63 -11.59
N ARG A 34 -3.10 -6.37 -12.69
CA ARG A 34 -1.95 -7.26 -12.89
C ARG A 34 -0.62 -6.49 -12.94
N ILE A 35 -0.61 -5.34 -13.60
CA ILE A 35 0.58 -4.51 -13.72
C ILE A 35 0.86 -3.83 -12.38
N ASP A 36 -0.16 -3.35 -11.66
CA ASP A 36 0.01 -2.79 -10.31
C ASP A 36 0.68 -3.79 -9.35
N LEU A 37 0.20 -5.03 -9.31
CA LEU A 37 0.81 -6.12 -8.54
C LEU A 37 2.27 -6.35 -8.91
N TRP A 38 2.57 -6.43 -10.21
CA TRP A 38 3.93 -6.63 -10.70
C TRP A 38 4.87 -5.47 -10.34
N ILE A 39 4.40 -4.23 -10.45
CA ILE A 39 5.16 -3.04 -10.06
C ILE A 39 5.49 -3.08 -8.57
N LYS A 40 4.49 -3.38 -7.73
CA LYS A 40 4.68 -3.47 -6.27
C LYS A 40 5.65 -4.57 -5.89
N ASP A 41 5.52 -5.75 -6.48
CA ASP A 41 6.42 -6.87 -6.23
C ASP A 41 7.87 -6.55 -6.66
N THR A 42 8.02 -5.91 -7.82
CA THR A 42 9.34 -5.47 -8.31
C THR A 42 9.96 -4.43 -7.38
N ILE A 43 9.20 -3.42 -6.95
CA ILE A 43 9.70 -2.43 -5.98
C ILE A 43 10.11 -3.14 -4.69
N ARG A 44 9.29 -4.03 -4.15
CA ARG A 44 9.60 -4.70 -2.87
C ARG A 44 10.81 -5.62 -2.92
N THR A 45 11.04 -6.29 -4.05
CA THR A 45 12.15 -7.23 -4.20
C THR A 45 13.46 -6.53 -4.57
N GLN A 46 13.39 -5.42 -5.32
CA GLN A 46 14.58 -4.74 -5.85
C GLN A 46 14.98 -3.50 -5.04
N PHE A 47 14.08 -2.96 -4.21
CA PHE A 47 14.30 -1.73 -3.47
C PHE A 47 14.55 -1.98 -1.99
N SER A 48 15.62 -1.39 -1.45
CA SER A 48 15.99 -1.50 -0.04
C SER A 48 15.77 -0.21 0.76
N GLY A 49 15.14 0.81 0.16
CA GLY A 49 14.86 2.09 0.81
C GLY A 49 13.46 2.19 1.41
N THR A 50 13.06 3.41 1.79
CA THR A 50 11.72 3.69 2.33
C THR A 50 10.70 3.89 1.22
N LEU A 51 9.59 3.17 1.26
CA LEU A 51 8.48 3.31 0.33
C LEU A 51 7.27 3.90 1.06
N ILE A 52 6.80 5.06 0.60
CA ILE A 52 5.58 5.72 1.09
C ILE A 52 4.53 5.66 -0.02
N VAL A 53 3.35 5.14 0.29
CA VAL A 53 2.28 4.98 -0.70
C VAL A 53 0.98 5.55 -0.18
N VAL A 54 0.36 6.40 -0.99
CA VAL A 54 -1.03 6.84 -0.78
C VAL A 54 -1.94 5.80 -1.43
N ALA A 55 -2.63 5.03 -0.59
CA ALA A 55 -3.44 3.90 -1.04
C ALA A 55 -4.90 4.33 -1.28
N HIS A 56 -5.36 4.29 -2.53
CA HIS A 56 -6.79 4.35 -2.88
C HIS A 56 -7.46 2.97 -2.88
N ARG A 57 -6.68 1.90 -2.83
CA ARG A 57 -7.16 0.52 -2.77
C ARG A 57 -6.57 -0.18 -1.55
N LEU A 58 -7.42 -0.39 -0.56
CA LEU A 58 -7.06 -1.00 0.72
C LEU A 58 -6.47 -2.41 0.59
N ARG A 59 -6.74 -3.11 -0.52
CA ARG A 59 -6.13 -4.41 -0.91
C ARG A 59 -4.61 -4.47 -0.82
N THR A 60 -3.96 -3.34 -0.97
CA THR A 60 -2.49 -3.27 -0.97
C THR A 60 -1.90 -2.95 0.39
N ILE A 61 -2.73 -2.49 1.34
CA ILE A 61 -2.30 -1.99 2.65
C ILE A 61 -1.88 -3.13 3.59
N ALA A 62 -2.44 -4.33 3.43
CA ALA A 62 -2.19 -5.48 4.31
C ALA A 62 -0.71 -5.90 4.43
N SER A 63 0.12 -5.45 3.49
CA SER A 63 1.49 -5.88 3.34
C SER A 63 2.50 -4.78 3.66
N PHE A 64 2.05 -3.64 4.16
CA PHE A 64 2.94 -2.54 4.58
C PHE A 64 3.35 -2.70 6.04
N ASP A 65 4.57 -2.27 6.36
CA ASP A 65 5.12 -2.34 7.72
C ASP A 65 4.40 -1.38 8.68
N LYS A 66 3.86 -0.27 8.16
CA LYS A 66 3.16 0.76 8.93
C LYS A 66 2.09 1.43 8.08
N VAL A 67 0.96 1.73 8.70
CA VAL A 67 -0.16 2.47 8.12
C VAL A 67 -0.35 3.76 8.90
N VAL A 68 -0.58 4.85 8.16
CA VAL A 68 -0.95 6.16 8.70
C VAL A 68 -2.34 6.49 8.19
N VAL A 69 -3.31 6.60 9.10
CA VAL A 69 -4.67 7.02 8.79
C VAL A 69 -4.79 8.52 9.00
N MET A 70 -5.20 9.22 7.95
CA MET A 70 -5.40 10.67 7.97
C MET A 70 -6.90 10.97 8.04
N LYS A 71 -7.29 11.94 8.88
CA LYS A 71 -8.65 12.48 8.97
C LYS A 71 -8.60 13.99 9.18
N ASP A 72 -9.34 14.74 8.38
CA ASP A 72 -9.47 16.20 8.49
C ASP A 72 -8.12 16.94 8.61
N GLY A 73 -7.13 16.52 7.80
CA GLY A 73 -5.78 17.09 7.80
C GLY A 73 -4.85 16.65 8.93
N ASN A 74 -5.33 15.79 9.84
CA ASN A 74 -4.57 15.31 11.00
C ASN A 74 -4.30 13.81 10.92
N VAL A 75 -3.19 13.37 11.54
CA VAL A 75 -2.90 11.95 11.74
C VAL A 75 -3.83 11.44 12.84
N ALA A 76 -4.74 10.53 12.48
CA ALA A 76 -5.71 10.00 13.41
C ALA A 76 -5.24 8.67 14.05
N GLU A 77 -4.61 7.80 13.26
CA GLU A 77 -4.06 6.52 13.73
C GLU A 77 -2.75 6.19 13.01
N VAL A 78 -1.83 5.53 13.72
CA VAL A 78 -0.57 5.02 13.17
C VAL A 78 -0.26 3.67 13.82
N GLY A 79 0.06 2.66 13.02
CA GLY A 79 0.41 1.34 13.54
C GLY A 79 0.61 0.31 12.45
N VAL A 80 0.86 -0.93 12.87
CA VAL A 80 0.88 -2.08 11.95
C VAL A 80 -0.57 -2.38 11.53
N PRO A 81 -0.85 -2.81 10.27
CA PRO A 81 -2.21 -3.07 9.82
C PRO A 81 -3.05 -3.96 10.76
N ALA A 82 -2.43 -5.00 11.35
CA ALA A 82 -3.11 -5.93 12.24
C ALA A 82 -3.50 -5.31 13.58
N GLU A 83 -2.60 -4.53 14.19
CA GLU A 83 -2.87 -3.79 15.42
C GLU A 83 -4.01 -2.78 15.22
N LEU A 84 -3.97 -2.01 14.13
CA LEU A 84 -5.02 -1.05 13.79
C LEU A 84 -6.38 -1.71 13.53
N LEU A 85 -6.37 -2.92 12.95
CA LEU A 85 -7.58 -3.71 12.75
C LEU A 85 -8.15 -4.19 14.09
N GLY A 86 -7.30 -4.65 15.00
CA GLY A 86 -7.69 -5.09 16.35
C GLY A 86 -8.21 -3.95 17.23
N GLY A 87 -7.69 -2.73 17.04
CA GLY A 87 -8.08 -1.53 17.80
C GLY A 87 -9.50 -1.02 17.52
N LYS A 88 -10.19 -1.55 16.49
CA LYS A 88 -11.56 -1.15 16.09
C LYS A 88 -11.75 0.37 15.93
N GLY A 89 -10.69 1.06 15.51
CA GLY A 89 -10.68 2.51 15.24
C GLY A 89 -11.21 2.90 13.86
N LEU A 90 -10.84 4.09 13.39
CA LEU A 90 -11.09 4.58 12.04
C LEU A 90 -10.53 3.64 10.97
N PHE A 91 -9.35 3.05 11.17
CA PHE A 91 -8.82 2.08 10.20
C PHE A 91 -9.76 0.88 10.01
N TYR A 92 -10.23 0.31 11.12
CA TYR A 92 -11.21 -0.77 11.13
C TYR A 92 -12.51 -0.33 10.44
N ASN A 93 -13.04 0.85 10.76
CA ASN A 93 -14.25 1.37 10.14
C ASN A 93 -14.10 1.56 8.62
N LEU A 94 -12.93 2.02 8.16
CA LEU A 94 -12.64 2.12 6.73
C LEU A 94 -12.69 0.75 6.04
N ILE A 95 -12.15 -0.29 6.68
CA ILE A 95 -12.19 -1.66 6.13
C ILE A 95 -13.61 -2.21 6.10
N GLN A 96 -14.42 -1.96 7.14
CA GLN A 96 -15.80 -2.47 7.21
C GLN A 96 -16.72 -1.90 6.12
N ASN A 97 -16.42 -0.71 5.60
CA ASN A 97 -17.21 -0.03 4.59
C ASN A 97 -16.83 -0.40 3.14
N ILE A 98 -16.04 -1.47 2.94
CA ILE A 98 -15.55 -1.88 1.62
C ILE A 98 -16.07 -3.27 1.28
N ASP A 99 -16.42 -3.47 0.01
CA ASP A 99 -17.00 -4.70 -0.52
C ASP A 99 -16.12 -5.95 -0.27
N ASP A 100 -14.80 -5.77 -0.16
CA ASP A 100 -13.80 -6.85 -0.01
C ASP A 100 -13.23 -6.99 1.41
N ARG A 101 -14.01 -6.64 2.43
CA ARG A 101 -13.59 -6.69 3.84
C ARG A 101 -13.11 -8.06 4.31
N GLU A 102 -13.72 -9.17 3.86
CA GLU A 102 -13.36 -10.52 4.30
C GLU A 102 -11.99 -10.93 3.77
N PHE A 103 -11.73 -10.63 2.50
CA PHE A 103 -10.43 -10.85 1.87
C PHE A 103 -9.33 -10.01 2.55
N LEU A 104 -9.62 -8.75 2.86
CA LEU A 104 -8.67 -7.87 3.54
C LEU A 104 -8.36 -8.29 4.96
N THR A 105 -9.40 -8.61 5.72
CA THR A 105 -9.27 -9.04 7.12
C THR A 105 -8.46 -10.33 7.19
N SER A 106 -8.74 -11.30 6.32
CA SER A 106 -7.96 -12.54 6.25
C SER A 106 -6.50 -12.32 5.86
N LEU A 107 -6.20 -11.42 4.91
CA LEU A 107 -4.81 -11.10 4.54
C LEU A 107 -4.03 -10.43 5.67
N ILE A 108 -4.64 -9.46 6.36
CA ILE A 108 -4.01 -8.74 7.47
C ILE A 108 -3.69 -9.71 8.62
N THR A 109 -4.65 -10.56 8.98
CA THR A 109 -4.48 -11.54 10.07
C THR A 109 -3.55 -12.70 9.68
N ALA A 110 -3.50 -13.08 8.40
CA ALA A 110 -2.56 -14.11 7.93
C ALA A 110 -1.11 -13.61 7.85
N GLY A 111 -0.90 -12.31 7.66
CA GLY A 111 0.42 -11.67 7.62
C GLY A 111 1.20 -11.78 8.94
N GLU A 112 0.52 -11.74 10.09
CA GLU A 112 1.16 -11.90 11.41
C GLU A 112 1.77 -13.29 11.63
N ARG A 113 1.17 -14.34 11.06
CA ARG A 113 1.65 -15.73 11.26
C ARG A 113 2.98 -16.06 10.57
N LYS A 114 3.46 -15.22 9.65
CA LYS A 114 4.73 -15.45 8.95
C LYS A 114 5.95 -14.83 9.64
N SER A 115 5.75 -14.09 10.73
CA SER A 115 6.84 -13.41 11.47
C SER A 115 7.09 -13.99 12.87
N ALA A 116 6.56 -15.18 13.17
CA ALA A 116 6.76 -15.92 14.41
C ALA A 116 7.50 -17.24 14.17
#